data_AF-A0A936H2Z2-F1
#
_entry.id   AF-A0A936H2Z2-F1
#
_cell.length_a   1.000
_cell.length_b   1.000
_cell.length_c   1.000
_cell.angle_alpha   90.00
_cell.angle_beta   90.00
_cell.angle_gamma   90.00
#
_symmetry.space_group_name_H-M   'P 1'
#
loop_
_entity.id
_entity.type
_entity.pdbx_description
1 polymer ?
#
loop_
_entity_poly.entity_id
_entity_poly.type
_entity_poly.pdbx_seq_one_letter_code
_entity_poly.pdbx_strand_id
1 'polypeptide(L)'
;MRKLILLPVFVLLFSGVSFSQSDSLYAATLKKMILASGSQASYDAVVTQVIGVFKSNFDEQNPEFFDLLEAELKQFMVDDLVSMLVPVYQKYLTKEDLEGLIQFYETPAGKKFAQMAPDIARESMTIGQAWGMKIGDEIMKKLEEKRK
;
A
#
# COMPACT_ATOMS: atom_id res chain seq x y z
N MET A 1 -19.39 -67.06 20.25
CA MET A 1 -18.38 -66.09 20.75
C MET A 1 -17.47 -65.69 19.60
N ARG A 2 -17.50 -64.42 19.19
CA ARG A 2 -16.36 -63.63 18.72
C ARG A 2 -16.90 -62.24 18.37
N LYS A 3 -16.67 -61.29 19.28
CA LYS A 3 -17.10 -59.90 19.15
C LYS A 3 -16.10 -59.18 18.25
N LEU A 4 -16.54 -58.73 17.08
CA LEU A 4 -15.81 -57.73 16.29
C LEU A 4 -16.31 -56.36 16.72
N ILE A 5 -15.48 -55.65 17.46
CA ILE A 5 -15.75 -54.27 17.89
C ILE A 5 -15.29 -53.37 16.74
N LEU A 6 -16.24 -52.81 15.99
CA LEU A 6 -16.01 -51.68 15.09
C LEU A 6 -15.87 -50.42 15.96
N LEU A 7 -14.69 -49.80 15.91
CA LEU A 7 -14.36 -48.59 16.65
C LEU A 7 -14.39 -47.40 15.67
N PRO A 8 -15.28 -46.41 15.83
CA PRO A 8 -15.29 -45.21 15.00
C PRO A 8 -14.75 -44.04 15.81
N VAL A 9 -13.48 -43.64 15.63
CA VAL A 9 -12.98 -42.37 16.20
C VAL A 9 -11.89 -41.84 15.26
N PHE A 10 -12.31 -41.03 14.29
CA PHE A 10 -12.25 -39.56 14.29
C PHE A 10 -10.93 -39.05 13.70
N VAL A 11 -11.07 -38.63 12.44
CA VAL A 11 -10.12 -37.98 11.56
C VAL A 11 -9.32 -36.88 12.28
N LEU A 12 -8.02 -37.11 12.47
CA LEU A 12 -7.02 -36.07 12.73
C LEU A 12 -6.45 -35.61 11.38
N LEU A 13 -7.20 -34.77 10.66
CA LEU A 13 -6.71 -34.05 9.47
C LEU A 13 -7.30 -32.64 9.48
N PHE A 14 -6.79 -31.76 10.34
CA PHE A 14 -7.18 -30.34 10.30
C PHE A 14 -6.05 -29.37 10.68
N SER A 15 -4.81 -29.69 10.32
CA SER A 15 -3.66 -28.81 10.63
C SER A 15 -3.01 -28.16 9.40
N GLY A 16 -3.53 -28.39 8.18
CA GLY A 16 -2.90 -27.92 6.94
C GLY A 16 -3.56 -26.72 6.25
N VAL A 17 -4.77 -26.31 6.65
CA VAL A 17 -5.57 -25.31 5.90
C VAL A 17 -5.42 -23.89 6.47
N SER A 18 -4.93 -23.74 7.69
CA SER A 18 -4.92 -22.44 8.37
C SER A 18 -3.97 -21.41 7.73
N PHE A 19 -2.87 -21.85 7.12
CA PHE A 19 -1.82 -20.94 6.62
C PHE A 19 -2.22 -20.19 5.34
N SER A 20 -2.89 -20.87 4.40
CA SER A 20 -3.44 -20.22 3.19
C SER A 20 -4.63 -19.31 3.52
N GLN A 21 -5.43 -19.69 4.52
CA GLN A 21 -6.57 -18.89 4.95
C GLN A 21 -6.13 -17.63 5.71
N SER A 22 -5.10 -17.70 6.54
CA SER A 22 -4.55 -16.52 7.22
C SER A 22 -3.92 -15.53 6.24
N ASP A 23 -3.21 -16.01 5.23
CA ASP A 23 -2.57 -15.13 4.24
C ASP A 23 -3.58 -14.41 3.35
N SER A 24 -4.64 -15.11 2.92
CA SER A 24 -5.72 -14.47 2.14
C SER A 24 -6.50 -13.43 2.96
N LEU A 25 -6.78 -13.69 4.23
CA LEU A 25 -7.44 -12.72 5.13
C LEU A 25 -6.54 -11.52 5.44
N TYR A 26 -5.24 -11.76 5.63
CA TYR A 26 -4.26 -10.70 5.82
C TYR A 26 -4.16 -9.82 4.57
N ALA A 27 -4.03 -10.42 3.39
CA ALA A 27 -3.97 -9.70 2.10
C ALA A 27 -5.20 -8.82 1.88
N ALA A 28 -6.40 -9.35 2.13
CA ALA A 28 -7.64 -8.58 2.02
C ALA A 28 -7.68 -7.40 3.01
N THR A 29 -7.17 -7.60 4.23
CA THR A 29 -7.08 -6.53 5.25
C THR A 29 -6.05 -5.48 4.86
N LEU A 30 -4.89 -5.90 4.35
CA LEU A 30 -3.84 -5.03 3.83
C LEU A 30 -4.34 -4.18 2.67
N LYS A 31 -5.06 -4.78 1.72
CA LYS A 31 -5.72 -4.04 0.62
C LYS A 31 -6.63 -2.95 1.17
N LYS A 32 -7.50 -3.28 2.13
CA LYS A 32 -8.40 -2.28 2.75
C LYS A 32 -7.63 -1.15 3.43
N MET A 33 -6.58 -1.46 4.18
CA MET A 33 -5.75 -0.46 4.85
C MET A 33 -5.10 0.49 3.84
N ILE A 34 -4.50 -0.05 2.78
CA ILE A 34 -3.86 0.71 1.71
C ILE A 34 -4.87 1.63 0.98
N LEU A 35 -6.10 1.17 0.77
CA LEU A 35 -7.15 2.01 0.19
C LEU A 35 -7.62 3.09 1.18
N ALA A 36 -7.78 2.75 2.45
CA ALA A 36 -8.20 3.67 3.51
C ALA A 36 -7.18 4.79 3.79
N SER A 37 -5.88 4.52 3.62
CA SER A 37 -4.82 5.53 3.79
C SER A 37 -4.80 6.61 2.70
N GLY A 38 -5.72 6.56 1.73
CA GLY A 38 -5.77 7.51 0.61
C GLY A 38 -4.73 7.22 -0.48
N SER A 39 -3.99 6.11 -0.37
CA SER A 39 -2.98 5.73 -1.36
C SER A 39 -3.58 5.31 -2.70
N GLN A 40 -4.89 5.06 -2.76
CA GLN A 40 -5.62 4.75 -3.99
C GLN A 40 -5.38 5.80 -5.09
N ALA A 41 -5.44 7.10 -4.76
CA ALA A 41 -5.23 8.15 -5.75
C ALA A 41 -3.81 8.09 -6.36
N SER A 42 -2.81 7.75 -5.56
CA SER A 42 -1.44 7.55 -6.04
C SER A 42 -1.32 6.32 -6.94
N TYR A 43 -1.99 5.21 -6.64
CA TYR A 43 -2.00 4.03 -7.51
C TYR A 43 -2.73 4.30 -8.83
N ASP A 44 -3.91 4.92 -8.74
CA ASP A 44 -4.69 5.30 -9.92
C ASP A 44 -3.87 6.23 -10.82
N ALA A 45 -3.17 7.21 -10.24
CA ALA A 45 -2.29 8.11 -10.99
C ALA A 45 -1.15 7.36 -11.71
N VAL A 46 -0.52 6.37 -11.07
CA VAL A 46 0.51 5.54 -11.70
C VAL A 46 -0.06 4.74 -12.86
N VAL A 47 -1.21 4.07 -12.68
CA VAL A 47 -1.85 3.29 -13.74
C VAL A 47 -2.27 4.19 -14.91
N THR A 48 -2.91 5.32 -14.63
CA THR A 48 -3.30 6.31 -15.65
C THR A 48 -2.07 6.85 -16.38
N GLN A 49 -0.96 7.12 -15.69
CA GLN A 49 0.28 7.56 -16.34
C GLN A 49 0.86 6.50 -17.27
N VAL A 50 0.94 5.23 -16.82
CA VAL A 50 1.44 4.11 -17.65
C VAL A 50 0.59 3.98 -18.90
N ILE A 51 -0.73 3.96 -18.76
CA ILE A 51 -1.65 3.83 -19.90
C ILE A 51 -1.60 5.04 -20.81
N GLY A 52 -1.47 6.26 -20.27
CA GLY A 52 -1.27 7.47 -21.06
C GLY A 52 -0.03 7.40 -21.96
N VAL A 53 1.06 6.80 -21.47
CA VAL A 53 2.26 6.54 -22.28
C VAL A 53 1.97 5.53 -23.39
N PHE A 54 1.19 4.47 -23.12
CA PHE A 54 0.79 3.51 -24.15
C PHE A 54 -0.17 4.12 -25.18
N LYS A 55 -1.22 4.85 -24.76
CA LYS A 55 -2.17 5.59 -25.62
C LYS A 55 -1.43 6.56 -26.56
N SER A 56 -0.40 7.24 -26.05
CA SER A 56 0.39 8.19 -26.85
C SER A 56 1.32 7.51 -27.87
N ASN A 57 1.74 6.27 -27.61
CA ASN A 57 2.64 5.50 -28.47
C ASN A 57 1.91 4.59 -29.47
N PHE A 58 0.68 4.21 -29.17
CA PHE A 58 -0.17 3.37 -30.00
C PHE A 58 -1.43 4.16 -30.33
N ASP A 59 -1.45 4.70 -31.56
CA ASP A 59 -2.45 5.59 -32.16
C ASP A 59 -3.88 5.46 -31.59
N GLU A 60 -4.53 6.60 -31.32
CA GLU A 60 -5.78 6.81 -30.56
C GLU A 60 -7.04 6.10 -31.14
N GLN A 61 -6.89 5.27 -32.18
CA GLN A 61 -7.99 4.70 -32.97
C GLN A 61 -8.92 3.74 -32.19
N ASN A 62 -8.60 3.42 -30.94
CA ASN A 62 -9.47 2.59 -30.10
C ASN A 62 -9.56 3.11 -28.65
N PRO A 63 -10.23 4.26 -28.44
CA PRO A 63 -10.33 4.87 -27.13
C PRO A 63 -11.09 3.96 -26.14
N GLU A 64 -12.13 3.26 -26.60
CA GLU A 64 -12.90 2.33 -25.77
C GLU A 64 -12.05 1.16 -25.25
N PHE A 65 -11.15 0.60 -26.09
CA PHE A 65 -10.23 -0.45 -25.65
C PHE A 65 -9.33 0.03 -24.51
N PHE A 66 -8.74 1.21 -24.64
CA PHE A 66 -7.82 1.70 -23.63
C PHE A 66 -8.53 2.15 -22.34
N ASP A 67 -9.77 2.62 -22.43
CA ASP A 67 -10.57 2.96 -21.25
C ASP A 67 -10.98 1.67 -20.48
N LEU A 68 -11.33 0.61 -21.20
CA LEU A 68 -11.58 -0.71 -20.61
C LEU A 68 -10.30 -1.30 -19.99
N LEU A 69 -9.18 -1.22 -20.71
CA LEU A 69 -7.87 -1.65 -20.21
C LEU A 69 -7.46 -0.87 -18.95
N GLU A 70 -7.75 0.43 -18.88
CA GLU A 70 -7.51 1.25 -17.70
C GLU A 70 -8.31 0.81 -16.49
N ALA A 71 -9.59 0.52 -16.67
CA ALA A 71 -10.42 -0.02 -15.59
C ALA A 71 -9.91 -1.38 -15.11
N GLU A 72 -9.55 -2.28 -16.03
CA GLU A 72 -9.03 -3.62 -15.71
C GLU A 72 -7.69 -3.54 -14.97
N LEU A 73 -6.76 -2.72 -15.46
CA LEU A 73 -5.44 -2.56 -14.86
C LEU A 73 -5.50 -1.90 -13.48
N LYS A 74 -6.37 -0.91 -13.26
CA LYS A 74 -6.53 -0.31 -11.91
C LYS A 74 -6.92 -1.35 -10.87
N GLN A 75 -7.83 -2.25 -11.21
CA GLN A 75 -8.25 -3.30 -10.29
C GLN A 75 -7.15 -4.37 -10.10
N PHE A 76 -6.59 -4.87 -11.20
CA PHE A 76 -5.58 -5.92 -11.18
C PHE A 76 -4.28 -5.48 -10.50
N MET A 77 -3.78 -4.29 -10.80
CA MET A 77 -2.50 -3.79 -10.28
C MET A 77 -2.52 -3.59 -8.77
N VAL A 78 -3.66 -3.19 -8.20
CA VAL A 78 -3.77 -3.08 -6.73
C VAL A 78 -3.71 -4.46 -6.08
N ASP A 79 -4.39 -5.46 -6.63
CA ASP A 79 -4.34 -6.83 -6.11
C ASP A 79 -2.96 -7.46 -6.23
N ASP A 80 -2.31 -7.28 -7.39
CA ASP A 80 -0.95 -7.73 -7.64
C ASP A 80 0.06 -7.07 -6.68
N LEU A 81 -0.02 -5.74 -6.53
CA LEU A 81 0.82 -5.00 -5.59
C LEU A 81 0.61 -5.45 -4.15
N VAL A 82 -0.63 -5.61 -3.71
CA VAL A 82 -0.94 -6.10 -2.36
C VAL A 82 -0.27 -7.46 -2.14
N SER A 83 -0.39 -8.39 -3.10
CA SER A 83 0.21 -9.72 -2.99
C SER A 83 1.73 -9.68 -2.80
N MET A 84 2.42 -8.76 -3.50
CA MET A 84 3.86 -8.53 -3.34
C MET A 84 4.21 -7.90 -1.98
N LEU A 85 3.31 -7.07 -1.43
CA LEU A 85 3.52 -6.37 -0.17
C LEU A 85 3.18 -7.21 1.07
N VAL A 86 2.34 -8.24 0.96
CA VAL A 86 1.99 -9.14 2.08
C VAL A 86 3.21 -9.58 2.89
N PRO A 87 4.26 -10.22 2.31
CA PRO A 87 5.40 -10.70 3.10
C PRO A 87 6.21 -9.56 3.76
N VAL A 88 6.19 -8.35 3.20
CA VAL A 88 6.85 -7.18 3.78
C VAL A 88 6.09 -6.70 5.01
N TYR A 89 4.77 -6.54 4.89
CA TYR A 89 3.92 -6.04 5.95
C TYR A 89 3.80 -7.05 7.10
N GLN A 90 3.61 -8.34 6.80
CA GLN A 90 3.51 -9.39 7.82
C GLN A 90 4.74 -9.49 8.73
N LYS A 91 5.90 -9.02 8.27
CA LYS A 91 7.12 -8.98 9.09
C LYS A 91 7.00 -8.02 10.28
N TYR A 92 6.19 -6.98 10.17
CA TYR A 92 6.16 -5.86 11.12
C TYR A 92 4.78 -5.56 11.70
N LEU A 93 3.71 -5.94 11.01
CA LEU A 93 2.34 -5.64 11.41
C LEU A 93 1.51 -6.92 11.44
N THR A 94 0.72 -7.06 12.50
CA THR A 94 -0.32 -8.07 12.62
C THR A 94 -1.57 -7.66 11.84
N LYS A 95 -2.51 -8.58 11.65
CA LYS A 95 -3.81 -8.25 11.04
C LYS A 95 -4.56 -7.24 11.91
N GLU A 96 -4.49 -7.38 13.23
CA GLU A 96 -5.10 -6.50 14.21
C GLU A 96 -4.54 -5.07 14.13
N ASP A 97 -3.23 -4.92 13.86
CA ASP A 97 -2.62 -3.60 13.61
C ASP A 97 -3.20 -2.96 12.35
N LEU A 98 -3.36 -3.75 11.27
CA LEU A 98 -3.98 -3.26 10.03
C LEU A 98 -5.43 -2.84 10.25
N GLU A 99 -6.20 -3.59 11.04
CA GLU A 99 -7.58 -3.24 11.41
C GLU A 99 -7.63 -1.94 12.23
N GLY A 100 -6.70 -1.75 13.17
CA GLY A 100 -6.57 -0.51 13.92
C GLY A 100 -6.25 0.70 13.02
N LEU A 101 -5.37 0.52 12.04
CA LEU A 101 -5.06 1.56 11.04
C LEU A 101 -6.28 1.90 10.17
N ILE A 102 -7.03 0.89 9.73
CA ILE A 102 -8.28 1.12 8.98
C ILE A 102 -9.24 1.97 9.82
N GLN A 103 -9.49 1.60 11.08
CA GLN A 103 -10.37 2.36 11.96
C GLN A 103 -9.89 3.81 12.15
N PHE A 104 -8.59 4.02 12.32
CA PHE A 104 -8.02 5.37 12.39
C PHE A 104 -8.32 6.18 11.12
N TYR A 105 -8.06 5.62 9.94
CA TYR A 105 -8.31 6.29 8.66
C TYR A 105 -9.79 6.50 8.37
N GLU A 106 -10.70 5.75 9.00
CA GLU A 106 -12.14 5.96 8.91
C GLU A 106 -12.64 7.15 9.76
N THR A 107 -11.88 7.60 10.76
CA THR A 107 -12.21 8.78 11.56
C THR A 107 -12.18 10.08 10.73
N PRO A 108 -12.90 11.14 11.14
CA PRO A 108 -12.83 12.43 10.44
C PRO A 108 -11.40 12.99 10.33
N ALA A 109 -10.60 12.84 11.40
CA ALA A 109 -9.21 13.29 11.42
C ALA A 109 -8.32 12.43 10.50
N GLY A 110 -8.47 11.11 10.55
CA GLY A 110 -7.73 10.17 9.69
C GLY A 110 -8.02 10.39 8.21
N LYS A 111 -9.29 10.55 7.82
CA LYS A 111 -9.67 10.88 6.43
C LYS A 111 -9.06 12.20 5.97
N LYS A 112 -9.15 13.26 6.80
CA LYS A 112 -8.55 14.55 6.48
C LYS A 112 -7.03 14.45 6.34
N PHE A 113 -6.38 13.68 7.21
CA PHE A 113 -4.94 13.46 7.14
C PHE A 113 -4.55 12.74 5.85
N ALA A 114 -5.20 11.62 5.52
CA ALA A 114 -4.97 10.87 4.29
C ALA A 114 -5.14 11.75 3.02
N GLN A 115 -6.18 12.57 2.97
CA GLN A 115 -6.43 13.50 1.87
C GLN A 115 -5.35 14.57 1.73
N MET A 116 -4.86 15.11 2.85
CA MET A 116 -3.90 16.23 2.85
C MET A 116 -2.44 15.77 2.86
N ALA A 117 -2.16 14.49 3.11
CA ALA A 117 -0.80 13.96 3.22
C ALA A 117 0.09 14.29 2.00
N PRO A 118 -0.37 14.20 0.74
CA PRO A 118 0.44 14.59 -0.42
C PRO A 118 0.83 16.07 -0.41
N ASP A 119 -0.10 16.97 -0.09
CA ASP A 119 0.16 18.42 -0.03
C ASP A 119 1.09 18.78 1.13
N ILE A 120 0.85 18.19 2.31
CA ILE A 120 1.72 18.34 3.48
C ILE A 120 3.14 17.89 3.13
N ALA A 121 3.31 16.74 2.48
CA ALA A 121 4.61 16.23 2.07
C ALA A 121 5.32 17.19 1.10
N ARG A 122 4.61 17.66 0.06
CA ARG A 122 5.13 18.61 -0.93
C ARG A 122 5.60 19.92 -0.28
N GLU A 123 4.79 20.52 0.56
CA GLU A 123 5.14 21.77 1.26
C GLU A 123 6.28 21.55 2.26
N SER A 124 6.28 20.42 2.98
CA SER A 124 7.34 20.06 3.91
C SER A 124 8.69 19.92 3.22
N MET A 125 8.73 19.35 2.00
CA MET A 125 9.95 19.27 1.20
C MET A 125 10.52 20.64 0.87
N THR A 126 9.68 21.59 0.44
CA THR A 126 10.11 22.98 0.14
C THR A 126 10.70 23.66 1.37
N ILE A 127 10.05 23.52 2.53
CA ILE A 127 10.55 24.06 3.80
C ILE A 127 11.88 23.39 4.18
N GLY A 128 11.98 22.07 4.04
CA GLY A 128 13.20 21.31 4.32
C GLY A 128 14.39 21.76 3.47
N GLN A 129 14.17 22.05 2.18
CA GLN A 129 15.19 22.62 1.30
C GLN A 129 15.67 23.99 1.78
N ALA A 130 14.74 24.89 2.13
CA ALA A 130 15.09 26.21 2.66
C ALA A 130 15.87 26.13 3.97
N TRP A 131 15.46 25.23 4.87
CA TRP A 131 16.18 24.98 6.12
C TRP A 131 17.60 24.42 5.88
N GLY A 132 17.75 23.50 4.93
CA GLY A 132 19.06 22.96 4.54
C GLY A 132 20.02 24.03 3.98
N MET A 133 19.52 24.93 3.13
CA MET A 133 20.31 26.07 2.63
C MET A 133 20.79 26.97 3.78
N LYS A 134 19.89 27.31 4.71
CA LYS A 134 20.25 28.11 5.89
C LYS A 134 21.35 27.46 6.73
N ILE A 135 21.31 26.14 6.91
CA ILE A 135 22.39 25.41 7.60
C ILE A 135 23.71 25.53 6.83
N GLY A 136 23.68 25.37 5.51
CA GLY A 136 24.85 25.55 4.65
C GLY A 136 25.50 26.92 4.80
N ASP A 137 24.68 27.99 4.80
CA ASP A 137 25.15 29.36 4.99
C ASP A 137 25.83 29.57 6.35
N GLU A 138 25.22 29.05 7.43
CA GLU A 138 25.80 29.12 8.79
C GLU A 138 27.13 28.35 8.89
N ILE A 139 27.25 27.20 8.23
CA ILE A 139 28.52 26.44 8.17
C ILE A 139 29.58 27.26 7.45
N MET A 140 29.27 27.83 6.28
CA MET A 140 30.20 28.64 5.49
C MET A 140 30.68 29.86 6.29
N LYS A 141 29.76 30.57 6.94
CA LYS A 141 30.09 31.71 7.81
C LYS A 141 31.08 31.32 8.91
N LYS A 142 30.84 30.20 9.61
CA LYS A 142 31.75 29.71 10.67
C LYS A 142 33.12 29.28 10.13
N LEU A 143 33.19 28.75 8.91
CA LEU A 143 34.46 28.40 8.27
C LEU A 143 35.28 29.64 7.91
N GLU A 144 34.63 30.70 7.44
CA GLU A 144 35.29 31.99 7.17
C GLU A 144 35.80 32.67 8.45
N GLU A 145 34.99 32.65 9.51
CA GLU A 145 35.38 33.19 10.83
C GLU A 145 36.62 32.47 11.39
N LYS A 146 36.79 31.17 11.15
CA LYS A 146 37.96 30.39 11.57
C LYS A 146 39.21 30.60 10.71
N ARG A 147 39.06 31.11 9.49
CA ARG A 147 40.19 31.37 8.57
C ARG A 147 40.83 32.75 8.77
N LYS A 148 40.16 33.64 9.49
CA LYS A 148 40.69 34.94 9.93
C LYS A 148 41.44 34.78 11.24
#